data_AF-A0A8K0CSC8-F1
#
_entry.id   AF-A0A8K0CSC8-F1
#
_cell.length_a   1.000
_cell.length_b   1.000
_cell.length_c   1.000
_cell.angle_alpha   90.00
_cell.angle_beta   90.00
_cell.angle_gamma   90.00
#
_symmetry.space_group_name_H-M   'P 1'
#
loop_
_entity.id
_entity.type
_entity.pdbx_description
1 polymer ?
#
loop_
_entity_poly.entity_id
_entity_poly.type
_entity_poly.pdbx_seq_one_letter_code
_entity_poly.pdbx_strand_id
1 'polypeptide(L)'
;MKSFLPFYTTKIFNFSIDIKRMKSVLVIAEHNNETLTPITRNIVTAAKKIGGELTVLVAGTECSNAAKSVSQIKGLKRVVLAENKAFNGFPAENLTPLILSLQKQFSFTHIVAGATIFGKGVLPRVAAKLDVPALTDITDVKDPDVFVRPAYTGNILMTIKVKDPVKIITVRQSNFPPCSLQESSRIRDKLAVVRRAMNIHKPINNRESKFKTVQYLRLKRAAESLTKWQELRGDGAPIRQAPKGDYNLGLTEVIKRDFIKSCRPQLSEAKTIICGGKGIASKKNFELLYDLADKMNAAVGGSKSAVEAGFASKDMYIARNGKVLSPNLYIAIGISGNERDIAALKESKTIIAINKDPHAPIFKVADYGLVGDLFEIIPKLISKLQSKENTPKT
;
A
#
# COMPACT_ATOMS: atom_id res chain seq x y z
N MET A 1 47.41 -51.74 48.20
CA MET A 1 46.34 -51.85 47.18
C MET A 1 45.49 -50.59 47.25
N LYS A 2 45.71 -49.63 46.35
CA LYS A 2 44.90 -48.39 46.24
C LYS A 2 43.96 -48.56 45.04
N SER A 3 42.67 -48.47 45.30
CA SER A 3 41.57 -48.63 44.35
C SER A 3 41.48 -47.43 43.40
N PHE A 4 41.58 -47.69 42.09
CA PHE A 4 41.31 -46.72 41.02
C PHE A 4 39.80 -46.70 40.73
N LEU A 5 39.17 -45.52 40.86
CA LEU A 5 37.84 -45.24 40.31
C LEU A 5 38.01 -44.48 38.98
N PRO A 6 37.27 -44.80 37.92
CA PRO A 6 37.39 -44.09 36.65
C PRO A 6 36.62 -42.76 36.72
N PHE A 7 37.30 -41.67 36.40
CA PHE A 7 36.68 -40.37 36.16
C PHE A 7 35.80 -40.45 34.91
N TYR A 8 34.48 -40.42 35.08
CA TYR A 8 33.53 -40.19 33.99
C TYR A 8 33.58 -38.70 33.61
N THR A 9 34.20 -38.38 32.48
CA THR A 9 34.06 -37.08 31.83
C THR A 9 32.68 -36.97 31.21
N THR A 10 31.79 -36.23 31.87
CA THR A 10 30.52 -35.80 31.30
C THR A 10 30.79 -34.93 30.07
N LYS A 11 30.58 -35.49 28.88
CA LYS A 11 30.45 -34.71 27.64
C LYS A 11 29.29 -33.73 27.83
N ILE A 12 29.61 -32.47 28.08
CA ILE A 12 28.66 -31.36 27.99
C ILE A 12 28.27 -31.28 26.51
N PHE A 13 27.10 -31.84 26.17
CA PHE A 13 26.47 -31.59 24.89
C PHE A 13 26.11 -30.10 24.85
N ASN A 14 26.88 -29.30 24.12
CA ASN A 14 26.48 -27.96 23.72
C ASN A 14 25.25 -28.09 22.81
N PHE A 15 24.06 -28.10 23.41
CA PHE A 15 22.82 -27.81 22.71
C PHE A 15 22.90 -26.34 22.28
N SER A 16 23.45 -26.11 21.10
CA SER A 16 23.28 -24.83 20.41
C SER A 16 21.80 -24.76 20.02
N ILE A 17 20.98 -24.21 20.92
CA ILE A 17 19.62 -23.82 20.59
C ILE A 17 19.78 -22.77 19.49
N ASP A 18 19.51 -23.14 18.26
CA ASP A 18 19.26 -22.20 17.17
C ASP A 18 18.02 -21.40 17.57
N ILE A 19 18.22 -20.34 18.36
CA ILE A 19 17.20 -19.35 18.67
C ILE A 19 16.97 -18.62 17.36
N LYS A 20 16.09 -19.18 16.53
CA LYS A 20 15.67 -18.61 15.26
C LYS A 20 15.06 -17.26 15.59
N ARG A 21 15.85 -16.20 15.40
CA ARG A 21 15.47 -14.82 15.70
C ARG A 21 14.09 -14.56 15.12
N MET A 22 13.14 -14.20 15.98
CA MET A 22 11.78 -13.89 15.52
C MET A 22 11.88 -12.76 14.48
N LYS A 23 11.25 -12.99 13.32
CA LYS A 23 11.26 -12.01 12.23
C LYS A 23 10.61 -10.71 12.72
N SER A 24 11.17 -9.59 12.28
CA SER A 24 10.67 -8.26 12.58
C SER A 24 10.81 -7.38 11.34
N VAL A 25 9.74 -6.66 11.01
CA VAL A 25 9.63 -5.87 9.78
C VAL A 25 9.38 -4.42 10.14
N LEU A 26 10.20 -3.53 9.60
CA LEU A 26 10.00 -2.09 9.60
C LEU A 26 9.41 -1.67 8.24
N VAL A 27 8.18 -1.18 8.24
CA VAL A 27 7.54 -0.58 7.05
C VAL A 27 7.73 0.93 7.10
N ILE A 28 8.25 1.53 6.04
CA ILE A 28 8.32 2.98 5.88
C ILE A 28 7.02 3.45 5.22
N ALA A 29 6.20 4.21 5.95
CA ALA A 29 4.93 4.70 5.45
C ALA A 29 5.10 5.89 4.49
N GLU A 30 4.34 5.87 3.42
CA GLU A 30 4.14 7.01 2.53
C GLU A 30 2.84 7.74 2.91
N HIS A 31 2.88 9.06 3.01
CA HIS A 31 1.75 9.90 3.42
C HIS A 31 1.95 11.33 2.91
N ASN A 32 0.89 12.15 2.95
CA ASN A 32 0.94 13.58 2.64
C ASN A 32 0.89 14.45 3.91
N ASN A 33 1.49 13.96 5.01
CA ASN A 33 1.37 14.45 6.41
C ASN A 33 -0.03 14.31 7.04
N GLU A 34 -1.12 14.47 6.30
CA GLU A 34 -2.46 14.36 6.85
C GLU A 34 -3.04 12.95 6.75
N THR A 35 -2.96 12.37 5.57
CA THR A 35 -3.59 11.11 5.17
C THR A 35 -2.55 10.12 4.67
N LEU A 36 -2.84 8.83 4.91
CA LEU A 36 -2.01 7.73 4.44
C LEU A 36 -2.22 7.51 2.95
N THR A 37 -1.14 7.34 2.18
CA THR A 37 -1.29 6.91 0.78
C THR A 37 -1.74 5.45 0.72
N PRO A 38 -2.54 5.06 -0.30
CA PRO A 38 -3.03 3.70 -0.42
C PRO A 38 -1.93 2.64 -0.42
N ILE A 39 -0.77 2.96 -1.00
CA ILE A 39 0.37 2.04 -1.11
C ILE A 39 0.86 1.51 0.23
N THR A 40 0.83 2.31 1.31
CA THR A 40 1.26 1.85 2.64
C THR A 40 0.46 0.63 3.10
N ARG A 41 -0.83 0.57 2.78
CA ARG A 41 -1.69 -0.57 3.13
C ARG A 41 -1.33 -1.83 2.35
N ASN A 42 -0.91 -1.68 1.09
CA ASN A 42 -0.47 -2.79 0.24
C ASN A 42 0.89 -3.32 0.74
N ILE A 43 1.81 -2.44 1.13
CA ILE A 43 3.11 -2.81 1.70
C ILE A 43 2.93 -3.57 3.02
N VAL A 44 2.02 -3.14 3.90
CA VAL A 44 1.72 -3.87 5.13
C VAL A 44 1.19 -5.28 4.84
N THR A 45 0.39 -5.46 3.79
CA THR A 45 -0.03 -6.81 3.35
C THR A 45 1.16 -7.66 2.90
N ALA A 46 2.10 -7.11 2.14
CA ALA A 46 3.33 -7.81 1.77
C ALA A 46 4.18 -8.16 3.02
N ALA A 47 4.33 -7.22 3.95
CA ALA A 47 5.05 -7.41 5.21
C ALA A 47 4.42 -8.50 6.07
N LYS A 48 3.09 -8.64 6.07
CA LYS A 48 2.39 -9.74 6.75
C LYS A 48 2.74 -11.12 6.17
N LYS A 49 3.00 -11.23 4.86
CA LYS A 49 3.45 -12.48 4.24
C LYS A 49 4.87 -12.86 4.67
N ILE A 50 5.75 -11.88 4.92
CA ILE A 50 7.09 -12.11 5.50
C ILE A 50 6.97 -12.66 6.93
N GLY A 51 5.96 -12.18 7.67
CA GLY A 51 5.65 -12.64 9.03
C GLY A 51 6.48 -11.93 10.11
N GLY A 52 6.17 -12.27 11.36
CA GLY A 52 6.83 -11.67 12.53
C GLY A 52 6.20 -10.37 13.03
N GLU A 53 6.94 -9.61 13.84
CA GLU A 53 6.45 -8.35 14.41
C GLU A 53 6.49 -7.21 13.39
N LEU A 54 5.36 -6.55 13.15
CA LEU A 54 5.25 -5.42 12.23
C LEU A 54 5.33 -4.09 12.97
N THR A 55 6.28 -3.25 12.55
CA THR A 55 6.43 -1.86 12.99
C THR A 55 6.32 -0.95 11.78
N VAL A 56 5.54 0.13 11.88
CA VAL A 56 5.41 1.12 10.79
C VAL A 56 6.02 2.44 11.24
N LEU A 57 6.94 2.99 10.45
CA LEU A 57 7.49 4.34 10.63
C LEU A 57 6.67 5.35 9.84
N VAL A 58 6.21 6.40 10.51
CA VAL A 58 5.58 7.59 9.93
C VAL A 58 6.49 8.78 10.24
N ALA A 59 7.09 9.38 9.23
CA ALA A 59 8.09 10.43 9.39
C ALA A 59 7.77 11.64 8.49
N GLY A 60 7.63 12.82 9.08
CA GLY A 60 7.21 14.03 8.37
C GLY A 60 7.28 15.27 9.25
N THR A 61 6.73 16.40 8.80
CA THR A 61 6.77 17.65 9.56
C THR A 61 5.63 17.77 10.58
N GLU A 62 4.44 17.28 10.23
CA GLU A 62 3.20 17.34 11.04
C GLU A 62 2.34 16.11 10.71
N CYS A 63 2.84 14.92 11.06
CA CYS A 63 2.30 13.64 10.56
C CYS A 63 1.52 12.82 11.61
N SER A 64 1.17 13.44 12.74
CA SER A 64 0.35 12.85 13.80
C SER A 64 -0.98 12.27 13.30
N ASN A 65 -1.66 12.93 12.34
CA ASN A 65 -2.92 12.43 11.78
C ASN A 65 -2.71 11.20 10.90
N ALA A 66 -1.63 11.18 10.10
CA ALA A 66 -1.24 10.00 9.35
C ALA A 66 -0.90 8.82 10.29
N ALA A 67 -0.19 9.07 11.39
CA ALA A 67 0.13 8.03 12.38
C ALA A 67 -1.12 7.46 13.09
N LYS A 68 -2.12 8.30 13.40
CA LYS A 68 -3.43 7.83 13.89
C LYS A 68 -4.14 6.95 12.86
N SER A 69 -4.05 7.28 11.58
CA SER A 69 -4.63 6.46 10.52
C SER A 69 -3.93 5.11 10.38
N VAL A 70 -2.60 5.09 10.49
CA VAL A 70 -1.78 3.87 10.47
C VAL A 70 -2.04 2.99 11.68
N SER A 71 -2.26 3.57 12.87
CA SER A 71 -2.51 2.78 14.08
C SER A 71 -3.76 1.92 13.99
N GLN A 72 -4.74 2.30 13.16
CA GLN A 72 -5.94 1.51 12.90
C GLN A 72 -5.67 0.28 12.02
N ILE A 73 -4.47 0.07 11.49
CA ILE A 73 -4.19 -1.12 10.66
C ILE A 73 -4.09 -2.36 11.55
N LYS A 74 -4.91 -3.39 11.25
CA LYS A 74 -4.91 -4.66 11.97
C LYS A 74 -3.54 -5.34 11.93
N GLY A 75 -3.04 -5.81 13.08
CA GLY A 75 -1.85 -6.66 13.18
C GLY A 75 -0.51 -5.92 13.30
N LEU A 76 -0.54 -4.60 13.55
CA LEU A 76 0.67 -3.85 13.87
C LEU A 76 1.04 -4.02 15.34
N LYS A 77 2.32 -4.22 15.63
CA LYS A 77 2.85 -4.24 17.00
C LYS A 77 2.96 -2.83 17.56
N ARG A 78 3.41 -1.89 16.74
CA ARG A 78 3.61 -0.48 17.08
C ARG A 78 3.69 0.39 15.83
N VAL A 79 3.37 1.66 16.01
CA VAL A 79 3.63 2.74 15.03
C VAL A 79 4.70 3.64 15.64
N VAL A 80 5.71 3.99 14.85
CA VAL A 80 6.78 4.91 15.26
C VAL A 80 6.53 6.24 14.54
N LEU A 81 6.33 7.31 15.30
CA LEU A 81 6.11 8.67 14.81
C LEU A 81 7.41 9.46 14.90
N ALA A 82 7.81 10.12 13.80
CA ALA A 82 8.96 11.02 13.77
C ALA A 82 8.55 12.35 13.16
N GLU A 83 8.29 13.34 14.01
CA GLU A 83 7.94 14.70 13.57
C GLU A 83 9.17 15.61 13.61
N ASN A 84 9.59 16.11 12.46
CA ASN A 84 10.69 17.06 12.34
C ASN A 84 10.58 17.85 11.03
N LYS A 85 10.85 19.16 11.08
CA LYS A 85 10.92 20.05 9.90
C LYS A 85 11.91 19.55 8.84
N ALA A 86 12.97 18.87 9.26
CA ALA A 86 13.96 18.26 8.37
C ALA A 86 13.37 17.22 7.39
N PHE A 87 12.19 16.68 7.67
CA PHE A 87 11.52 15.71 6.80
C PHE A 87 10.58 16.36 5.77
N ASN A 88 10.58 17.69 5.65
CA ASN A 88 9.78 18.38 4.64
C ASN A 88 10.15 17.92 3.22
N GLY A 89 9.22 17.27 2.54
CA GLY A 89 9.45 16.73 1.18
C GLY A 89 10.18 15.40 1.14
N PHE A 90 10.34 14.77 2.29
CA PHE A 90 10.89 13.42 2.40
C PHE A 90 12.30 13.24 1.81
N PRO A 91 13.27 14.15 2.09
CA PRO A 91 14.64 13.99 1.60
C PRO A 91 15.27 12.71 2.14
N ALA A 92 15.88 11.93 1.25
CA ALA A 92 16.40 10.60 1.56
C ALA A 92 17.58 10.66 2.54
N GLU A 93 18.42 11.68 2.41
CA GLU A 93 19.53 11.97 3.30
C GLU A 93 19.11 12.18 4.75
N ASN A 94 17.97 12.83 4.99
CA ASN A 94 17.50 13.15 6.34
C ASN A 94 16.73 11.97 6.94
N LEU A 95 16.00 11.21 6.12
CA LEU A 95 15.28 10.01 6.57
C LEU A 95 16.21 8.82 6.85
N THR A 96 17.33 8.70 6.13
CA THR A 96 18.30 7.62 6.32
C THR A 96 18.82 7.51 7.77
N PRO A 97 19.36 8.57 8.42
CA PRO A 97 19.85 8.49 9.80
C PRO A 97 18.75 8.13 10.81
N LEU A 98 17.49 8.53 10.56
CA LEU A 98 16.35 8.10 11.37
C LEU A 98 16.13 6.58 11.25
N ILE A 99 16.09 6.05 10.03
CA ILE A 99 15.92 4.61 9.78
C ILE A 99 17.08 3.82 10.39
N LEU A 100 18.32 4.29 10.25
CA LEU A 100 19.49 3.65 10.85
C LEU A 100 19.44 3.67 12.39
N SER A 101 18.94 4.74 12.99
CA SER A 101 18.76 4.83 14.44
C SER A 101 17.74 3.81 14.96
N LEU A 102 16.63 3.64 14.23
CA LEU A 102 15.63 2.61 14.53
C LEU A 102 16.19 1.20 14.31
N GLN A 103 16.99 0.99 13.26
CA GLN A 103 17.67 -0.27 13.03
C GLN A 103 18.64 -0.61 14.16
N LYS A 104 19.40 0.36 14.67
CA LYS A 104 20.28 0.16 15.84
C LYS A 104 19.48 -0.20 17.09
N GLN A 105 18.34 0.46 17.31
CA GLN A 105 17.52 0.27 18.52
C GLN A 105 16.74 -1.07 18.53
N PHE A 106 16.14 -1.44 17.40
CA PHE A 106 15.22 -2.58 17.33
C PHE A 106 15.74 -3.76 16.51
N SER A 107 16.83 -3.55 15.75
CA SER A 107 17.50 -4.56 14.93
C SER A 107 16.50 -5.34 14.06
N PHE A 108 15.88 -4.65 13.10
CA PHE A 108 14.90 -5.28 12.21
C PHE A 108 15.56 -6.27 11.27
N THR A 109 14.84 -7.36 10.97
CA THR A 109 15.25 -8.34 9.95
C THR A 109 14.90 -7.88 8.53
N HIS A 110 13.86 -7.06 8.40
CA HIS A 110 13.37 -6.56 7.12
C HIS A 110 13.05 -5.07 7.24
N ILE A 111 13.45 -4.27 6.26
CA ILE A 111 13.06 -2.87 6.10
C ILE A 111 12.43 -2.72 4.72
N VAL A 112 11.16 -2.31 4.69
CA VAL A 112 10.35 -2.34 3.47
C VAL A 112 9.66 -1.02 3.19
N ALA A 113 9.56 -0.65 1.92
CA ALA A 113 8.86 0.55 1.45
C ALA A 113 8.18 0.29 0.10
N GLY A 114 7.44 1.27 -0.42
CA GLY A 114 6.81 1.17 -1.73
C GLY A 114 7.83 1.26 -2.86
N ALA A 115 7.55 0.62 -4.00
CA ALA A 115 8.36 0.75 -5.21
C ALA A 115 8.13 2.09 -5.96
N THR A 116 7.86 3.17 -5.22
CA THR A 116 7.64 4.54 -5.69
C THR A 116 8.94 5.31 -5.77
N ILE A 117 8.87 6.58 -6.22
CA ILE A 117 10.01 7.52 -6.20
C ILE A 117 10.58 7.64 -4.77
N PHE A 118 9.71 7.69 -3.77
CA PHE A 118 10.10 7.76 -2.37
C PHE A 118 10.89 6.52 -1.93
N GLY A 119 10.29 5.32 -2.01
CA GLY A 119 10.95 4.12 -1.49
C GLY A 119 12.20 3.73 -2.28
N LYS A 120 12.21 3.95 -3.60
CA LYS A 120 13.40 3.74 -4.46
C LYS A 120 14.46 4.81 -4.26
N GLY A 121 14.13 5.99 -3.72
CA GLY A 121 15.10 7.02 -3.36
C GLY A 121 15.75 6.77 -1.99
N VAL A 122 14.94 6.38 -1.00
CA VAL A 122 15.40 6.23 0.40
C VAL A 122 16.11 4.90 0.65
N LEU A 123 15.52 3.77 0.25
CA LEU A 123 15.99 2.46 0.68
C LEU A 123 17.36 2.05 0.14
N PRO A 124 17.75 2.33 -1.11
CA PRO A 124 19.10 2.02 -1.57
C PRO A 124 20.19 2.72 -0.76
N ARG A 125 19.92 3.94 -0.26
CA ARG A 125 20.85 4.67 0.62
C ARG A 125 20.98 4.01 1.99
N VAL A 126 19.87 3.53 2.56
CA VAL A 126 19.87 2.74 3.81
C VAL A 126 20.64 1.43 3.60
N ALA A 127 20.40 0.73 2.49
CA ALA A 127 21.07 -0.53 2.16
C ALA A 127 22.59 -0.34 2.05
N ALA A 128 23.04 0.70 1.36
CA ALA A 128 24.45 1.03 1.24
C ALA A 128 25.11 1.34 2.61
N LYS A 129 24.39 2.00 3.53
CA LYS A 129 24.90 2.27 4.89
C LYS A 129 24.94 1.05 5.79
N LEU A 130 24.12 0.04 5.53
CA LEU A 130 24.10 -1.23 6.24
C LEU A 130 24.96 -2.31 5.58
N ASP A 131 25.55 -2.03 4.42
CA ASP A 131 26.31 -2.96 3.60
C ASP A 131 25.53 -4.24 3.24
N VAL A 132 24.30 -4.06 2.77
CA VAL A 132 23.40 -5.15 2.35
C VAL A 132 22.78 -4.86 0.99
N PRO A 133 22.36 -5.89 0.21
CA PRO A 133 21.71 -5.67 -1.08
C PRO A 133 20.31 -5.06 -0.91
N ALA A 134 19.97 -4.13 -1.80
CA ALA A 134 18.61 -3.61 -1.95
C ALA A 134 17.84 -4.40 -3.03
N LEU A 135 16.79 -5.12 -2.62
CA LEU A 135 15.92 -5.83 -3.55
C LEU A 135 14.74 -4.94 -3.95
N THR A 136 14.67 -4.56 -5.22
CA THR A 136 13.66 -3.62 -5.69
C THR A 136 12.48 -4.26 -6.42
N ASP A 137 11.30 -3.64 -6.27
CA ASP A 137 10.08 -3.90 -7.03
C ASP A 137 9.56 -5.34 -6.95
N ILE A 138 9.50 -5.90 -5.73
CA ILE A 138 8.98 -7.27 -5.54
C ILE A 138 7.47 -7.35 -5.84
N THR A 139 7.07 -8.46 -6.44
CA THR A 139 5.68 -8.78 -6.78
C THR A 139 5.08 -9.87 -5.92
N ASP A 140 5.89 -10.72 -5.29
CA ASP A 140 5.41 -11.75 -4.37
C ASP A 140 6.47 -12.11 -3.31
N VAL A 141 5.99 -12.68 -2.19
CA VAL A 141 6.81 -13.20 -1.09
C VAL A 141 6.50 -14.69 -0.99
N LYS A 142 7.49 -15.55 -1.27
CA LYS A 142 7.33 -17.02 -1.21
C LYS A 142 7.71 -17.57 0.16
N ASP A 143 8.73 -16.98 0.76
CA ASP A 143 9.26 -17.32 2.09
C ASP A 143 9.81 -16.03 2.72
N PRO A 144 10.00 -15.94 4.04
CA PRO A 144 10.58 -14.75 4.67
C PRO A 144 11.88 -14.27 4.03
N ASP A 145 12.70 -15.16 3.45
CA ASP A 145 13.95 -14.78 2.80
C ASP A 145 13.93 -14.98 1.27
N VAL A 146 12.79 -15.32 0.66
CA VAL A 146 12.63 -15.62 -0.79
C VAL A 146 11.49 -14.80 -1.42
N PHE A 147 11.84 -14.04 -2.44
CA PHE A 147 10.96 -13.06 -3.08
C PHE A 147 10.90 -13.26 -4.59
N VAL A 148 9.80 -12.81 -5.21
CA VAL A 148 9.66 -12.77 -6.67
C VAL A 148 9.70 -11.32 -7.11
N ARG A 149 10.47 -11.01 -8.15
CA ARG A 149 10.44 -9.72 -8.83
C ARG A 149 10.48 -9.88 -10.35
N PRO A 150 9.88 -8.95 -11.10
CA PRO A 150 10.03 -8.91 -12.54
C PRO A 150 11.44 -8.45 -12.94
N ALA A 151 11.96 -9.04 -14.00
CA ALA A 151 13.16 -8.65 -14.71
C ALA A 151 12.85 -8.45 -16.20
N TYR A 152 13.72 -7.75 -16.93
CA TYR A 152 13.56 -7.51 -18.37
C TYR A 152 12.18 -6.94 -18.76
N THR A 153 11.72 -5.95 -17.98
CA THR A 153 10.40 -5.32 -18.14
C THR A 153 9.22 -6.28 -17.95
N GLY A 154 9.29 -7.16 -16.96
CA GLY A 154 8.17 -8.07 -16.62
C GLY A 154 8.12 -9.34 -17.45
N ASN A 155 8.92 -9.48 -18.51
CA ASN A 155 8.92 -10.71 -19.31
C ASN A 155 9.49 -11.92 -18.56
N ILE A 156 10.31 -11.69 -17.53
CA ILE A 156 10.87 -12.76 -16.70
C ILE A 156 10.50 -12.49 -15.26
N LEU A 157 9.91 -13.48 -14.58
CA LEU A 157 9.74 -13.47 -13.13
C LEU A 157 10.93 -14.19 -12.49
N MET A 158 11.73 -13.43 -11.75
CA MET A 158 12.91 -13.95 -11.07
C MET A 158 12.60 -14.19 -9.59
N THR A 159 12.85 -15.41 -9.13
CA THR A 159 12.76 -15.78 -7.70
C THR A 159 14.14 -15.65 -7.07
N ILE A 160 14.29 -14.79 -6.07
CA ILE A 160 15.58 -14.46 -5.43
C ILE A 160 15.50 -14.77 -3.94
N LYS A 161 16.51 -15.49 -3.44
CA LYS A 161 16.75 -15.67 -2.00
C LYS A 161 17.80 -14.66 -1.51
N VAL A 162 17.45 -13.84 -0.53
CA VAL A 162 18.38 -12.88 0.08
C VAL A 162 19.04 -13.52 1.30
N LYS A 163 20.37 -13.64 1.26
CA LYS A 163 21.14 -14.34 2.30
C LYS A 163 21.52 -13.44 3.47
N ASP A 164 21.66 -12.14 3.23
CA ASP A 164 22.07 -11.15 4.23
C ASP A 164 21.11 -11.07 5.42
N PRO A 165 21.59 -10.74 6.63
CA PRO A 165 20.77 -10.78 7.84
C PRO A 165 19.63 -9.74 7.83
N VAL A 166 19.85 -8.59 7.18
CA VAL A 166 18.87 -7.51 7.04
C VAL A 166 18.46 -7.39 5.57
N LYS A 167 17.16 -7.52 5.31
CA LYS A 167 16.60 -7.43 3.96
C LYS A 167 16.05 -6.03 3.73
N ILE A 168 16.56 -5.34 2.71
CA ILE A 168 16.04 -4.05 2.27
C ILE A 168 15.22 -4.25 1.00
N ILE A 169 13.91 -3.96 1.05
CA ILE A 169 12.98 -4.36 -0.02
C ILE A 169 12.05 -3.22 -0.42
N THR A 170 11.87 -2.99 -1.73
CA THR A 170 10.72 -2.21 -2.21
C THR A 170 9.65 -3.10 -2.82
N VAL A 171 8.38 -2.78 -2.53
CA VAL A 171 7.21 -3.60 -2.87
C VAL A 171 6.37 -2.94 -3.94
N ARG A 172 6.00 -3.71 -4.98
CA ARG A 172 5.07 -3.24 -6.00
C ARG A 172 3.65 -3.20 -5.48
N GLN A 173 3.00 -2.04 -5.57
CA GLN A 173 1.66 -1.81 -5.03
C GLN A 173 0.59 -2.75 -5.62
N SER A 174 0.57 -2.93 -6.94
CA SER A 174 -0.50 -3.62 -7.68
C SER A 174 -0.66 -5.09 -7.29
N ASN A 175 0.40 -5.74 -6.82
CA ASN A 175 0.41 -7.18 -6.59
C ASN A 175 -0.08 -7.60 -5.20
N PHE A 176 -0.29 -6.64 -4.28
CA PHE A 176 -0.75 -6.93 -2.92
C PHE A 176 -2.04 -6.15 -2.64
N PRO A 177 -3.11 -6.80 -2.14
CA PRO A 177 -4.34 -6.10 -1.80
C PRO A 177 -4.14 -5.18 -0.58
N PRO A 178 -4.82 -4.02 -0.51
CA PRO A 178 -4.73 -3.12 0.65
C PRO A 178 -5.30 -3.78 1.91
N CYS A 179 -4.58 -3.71 3.03
CA CYS A 179 -5.04 -4.30 4.30
C CYS A 179 -6.28 -3.60 4.87
N SER A 180 -7.18 -4.34 5.54
CA SER A 180 -8.35 -3.78 6.23
C SER A 180 -7.95 -2.97 7.47
N LEU A 181 -8.68 -1.89 7.73
CA LEU A 181 -8.60 -1.14 9.00
C LEU A 181 -9.34 -1.89 10.11
N GLN A 182 -8.99 -1.62 11.37
CA GLN A 182 -9.73 -2.04 12.55
C GLN A 182 -11.08 -1.33 12.53
N GLU A 183 -12.14 -2.13 12.49
CA GLU A 183 -13.46 -1.62 12.81
C GLU A 183 -13.55 -1.50 14.33
N SER A 184 -13.84 -0.29 14.80
CA SER A 184 -14.17 0.00 16.21
C SER A 184 -15.52 -0.60 16.65
N SER A 185 -16.13 -1.46 15.82
CA SER A 185 -17.46 -2.06 16.00
C SER A 185 -17.49 -3.03 17.18
N ARG A 186 -16.55 -3.98 17.30
CA ARG A 186 -16.63 -5.06 18.31
C ARG A 186 -16.68 -4.59 19.77
N ILE A 187 -16.06 -3.46 20.11
CA ILE A 187 -16.08 -2.93 21.49
C ILE A 187 -17.30 -2.01 21.69
N ARG A 188 -17.65 -1.19 20.70
CA ARG A 188 -18.90 -0.40 20.73
C ARG A 188 -20.14 -1.28 20.81
N ASP A 189 -20.18 -2.39 20.08
CA ASP A 189 -21.31 -3.32 20.07
C ASP A 189 -21.47 -3.98 21.45
N LYS A 190 -20.35 -4.39 22.07
CA LYS A 190 -20.38 -4.90 23.46
C LYS A 190 -20.81 -3.84 24.46
N LEU A 191 -20.29 -2.62 24.37
CA LEU A 191 -20.70 -1.49 25.21
C LEU A 191 -22.18 -1.12 24.98
N ALA A 192 -22.66 -1.17 23.74
CA ALA A 192 -24.06 -0.93 23.39
C ALA A 192 -24.97 -2.00 23.96
N VAL A 193 -24.58 -3.29 23.88
CA VAL A 193 -25.30 -4.40 24.53
C VAL A 193 -25.35 -4.21 26.05
N VAL A 194 -24.22 -3.87 26.68
CA VAL A 194 -24.16 -3.62 28.13
C VAL A 194 -25.00 -2.41 28.53
N ARG A 195 -24.97 -1.31 27.75
CA ARG A 195 -25.80 -0.11 27.97
C ARG A 195 -27.29 -0.41 27.82
N ARG A 196 -27.69 -1.19 26.81
CA ARG A 196 -29.08 -1.66 26.65
C ARG A 196 -29.52 -2.52 27.84
N ALA A 197 -28.69 -3.47 28.27
CA ALA A 197 -28.98 -4.31 29.44
C ALA A 197 -29.11 -3.49 30.74
N MET A 198 -28.28 -2.46 30.93
CA MET A 198 -28.37 -1.53 32.07
C MET A 198 -29.66 -0.72 32.06
N ASN A 199 -30.14 -0.27 30.90
CA ASN A 199 -31.42 0.44 30.80
C ASN A 199 -32.62 -0.45 31.16
N ILE A 200 -32.59 -1.74 30.78
CA ILE A 200 -33.64 -2.71 31.12
C ILE A 200 -33.67 -3.01 32.62
N HIS A 201 -32.49 -3.13 33.24
CA HIS A 201 -32.34 -3.52 34.65
C HIS A 201 -32.23 -2.33 35.60
N LYS A 202 -32.48 -1.10 35.13
CA LYS A 202 -32.39 0.10 35.96
C LYS A 202 -33.42 0.01 37.09
N PRO A 203 -33.01 0.01 38.37
CA PRO A 203 -33.95 -0.15 39.47
C PRO A 203 -34.86 1.09 39.56
N ILE A 204 -36.17 0.84 39.60
CA ILE A 204 -37.20 1.86 39.89
C ILE A 204 -37.40 1.86 41.40
N ASN A 205 -37.56 3.05 41.99
CA ASN A 205 -37.59 3.31 43.45
C ASN A 205 -38.81 2.70 44.17
N ASN A 206 -38.96 1.38 44.14
CA ASN A 206 -39.95 0.65 44.92
C ASN A 206 -39.34 -0.57 45.60
N ARG A 207 -39.90 -0.94 46.76
CA ARG A 207 -39.36 -1.90 47.75
C ARG A 207 -39.08 -3.31 47.21
N GLU A 208 -39.52 -3.63 46.00
CA GLU A 208 -39.11 -4.82 45.27
C GLU A 208 -37.97 -4.49 44.30
N SER A 209 -36.72 -4.82 44.67
CA SER A 209 -35.75 -5.46 43.75
C SER A 209 -34.30 -5.44 44.24
N LYS A 210 -34.02 -6.02 45.41
CA LYS A 210 -32.62 -6.29 45.82
C LYS A 210 -31.85 -7.07 44.72
N PHE A 211 -32.51 -8.00 44.02
CA PHE A 211 -31.92 -8.76 42.91
C PHE A 211 -31.58 -7.91 41.67
N LYS A 212 -32.48 -6.99 41.22
CA LYS A 212 -32.20 -6.15 40.03
C LYS A 212 -31.08 -5.15 40.31
N THR A 213 -30.98 -4.63 41.52
CA THR A 213 -29.89 -3.74 41.96
C THR A 213 -28.53 -4.43 41.91
N VAL A 214 -28.43 -5.68 42.37
CA VAL A 214 -27.17 -6.45 42.31
C VAL A 214 -26.76 -6.73 40.86
N GLN A 215 -27.71 -7.07 39.98
CA GLN A 215 -27.44 -7.32 38.57
C GLN A 215 -27.02 -6.05 37.83
N TYR A 216 -27.67 -4.92 38.11
CA TYR A 216 -27.31 -3.60 37.59
C TYR A 216 -25.89 -3.20 38.02
N LEU A 217 -25.52 -3.40 39.29
CA LEU A 217 -24.17 -3.09 39.79
C LEU A 217 -23.09 -3.97 39.13
N ARG A 218 -23.36 -5.24 38.86
CA ARG A 218 -22.46 -6.13 38.10
C ARG A 218 -22.27 -5.65 36.66
N LEU A 219 -23.36 -5.28 35.98
CA LEU A 219 -23.32 -4.73 34.62
C LEU A 219 -22.58 -3.39 34.58
N LYS A 220 -22.79 -2.52 35.57
CA LYS A 220 -22.10 -1.24 35.70
C LYS A 220 -20.58 -1.42 35.88
N ARG A 221 -20.15 -2.32 36.77
CA ARG A 221 -18.73 -2.65 36.95
C ARG A 221 -18.12 -3.26 35.69
N ALA A 222 -18.86 -4.11 34.98
CA ALA A 222 -18.41 -4.66 33.70
C ALA A 222 -18.26 -3.56 32.63
N ALA A 223 -19.18 -2.60 32.55
CA ALA A 223 -19.11 -1.46 31.65
C ALA A 223 -17.91 -0.54 31.98
N GLU A 224 -17.72 -0.19 33.26
CA GLU A 224 -16.60 0.62 33.73
C GLU A 224 -15.25 -0.08 33.46
N SER A 225 -15.19 -1.39 33.70
CA SER A 225 -14.03 -2.20 33.33
C SER A 225 -13.78 -2.19 31.83
N LEU A 226 -14.80 -2.45 31.00
CA LEU A 226 -14.67 -2.41 29.53
C LEU A 226 -14.23 -1.04 29.01
N THR A 227 -14.73 0.04 29.60
CA THR A 227 -14.37 1.43 29.24
C THR A 227 -12.90 1.71 29.62
N LYS A 228 -12.48 1.32 30.82
CA LYS A 228 -11.09 1.41 31.28
C LYS A 228 -10.16 0.53 30.44
N TRP A 229 -10.60 -0.64 30.02
CA TRP A 229 -9.88 -1.52 29.09
C TRP A 229 -9.75 -0.92 27.68
N GLN A 230 -10.75 -0.16 27.22
CA GLN A 230 -10.73 0.55 25.94
C GLN A 230 -9.77 1.75 25.99
N GLU A 231 -9.78 2.53 27.06
CA GLU A 231 -8.84 3.64 27.31
C GLU A 231 -7.38 3.17 27.40
N LEU A 232 -7.14 2.03 28.05
CA LEU A 232 -5.78 1.50 28.25
C LEU A 232 -5.16 0.90 26.97
N ARG A 233 -5.96 0.41 26.02
CA ARG A 233 -5.43 -0.19 24.78
C ARG A 233 -5.49 0.75 23.57
N GLY A 234 -6.43 1.68 23.52
CA GLY A 234 -6.79 2.35 22.27
C GLY A 234 -7.28 1.35 21.22
N ASP A 235 -8.14 1.76 20.31
CA ASP A 235 -8.65 0.84 19.27
C ASP A 235 -7.58 0.43 18.23
N GLY A 236 -6.34 0.93 18.34
CA GLY A 236 -5.24 0.75 17.38
C GLY A 236 -3.88 0.40 18.00
N ALA A 237 -2.89 0.12 17.15
CA ALA A 237 -1.53 -0.16 17.59
C ALA A 237 -0.88 1.05 18.31
N PRO A 238 -0.07 0.82 19.36
CA PRO A 238 0.51 1.90 20.15
C PRO A 238 1.44 2.77 19.29
N ILE A 239 1.21 4.08 19.32
CA ILE A 239 2.08 5.08 18.69
C ILE A 239 3.21 5.42 19.68
N ARG A 240 4.46 5.29 19.24
CA ARG A 240 5.66 5.64 20.01
C ARG A 240 6.44 6.71 19.26
N GLN A 241 7.06 7.62 19.99
CA GLN A 241 7.96 8.59 19.38
C GLN A 241 9.26 7.90 18.94
N ALA A 242 9.75 8.30 17.78
CA ALA A 242 11.06 7.92 17.28
C ALA A 242 12.17 8.51 18.17
N PRO A 243 13.40 7.97 18.08
CA PRO A 243 14.56 8.61 18.67
C PRO A 243 14.62 10.10 18.28
N LYS A 244 14.98 10.96 19.24
CA LYS A 244 15.31 12.35 18.92
C LYS A 244 16.72 12.39 18.34
N GLY A 245 16.94 13.21 17.34
CA GLY A 245 18.23 13.43 16.72
C GLY A 245 18.17 14.65 15.81
N ASP A 246 19.35 15.17 15.47
CA ASP A 246 19.46 16.11 14.37
C ASP A 246 19.47 15.32 13.06
N TYR A 247 18.43 15.53 12.27
CA TYR A 247 18.22 14.85 11.00
C TYR A 247 18.44 15.77 9.81
N ASN A 248 18.70 17.06 10.02
CA ASN A 248 18.94 17.98 8.92
C ASN A 248 20.40 17.92 8.50
N LEU A 249 20.70 17.21 7.41
CA LEU A 249 22.07 17.15 6.89
C LEU A 249 22.42 18.35 5.99
N GLY A 250 21.46 19.22 5.66
CA GLY A 250 21.70 20.43 4.86
C GLY A 250 22.14 20.16 3.40
N LEU A 251 22.04 18.92 2.92
CA LEU A 251 22.51 18.54 1.57
C LEU A 251 21.51 18.91 0.47
N THR A 252 20.22 18.92 0.78
CA THR A 252 19.15 19.26 -0.16
C THR A 252 18.10 20.13 0.50
N GLU A 253 17.55 21.05 -0.28
CA GLU A 253 16.44 21.91 0.11
C GLU A 253 15.34 21.86 -0.94
N VAL A 254 14.07 21.85 -0.48
CA VAL A 254 12.93 21.89 -1.39
C VAL A 254 12.54 23.35 -1.65
N ILE A 255 12.90 23.86 -2.83
CA ILE A 255 12.66 25.24 -3.24
C ILE A 255 11.18 25.47 -3.63
N LYS A 256 10.57 24.53 -4.37
CA LYS A 256 9.21 24.68 -4.90
C LYS A 256 8.50 23.33 -5.01
N ARG A 257 7.18 23.32 -4.81
CA ARG A 257 6.28 22.20 -5.15
C ARG A 257 5.10 22.72 -5.94
N ASP A 258 5.06 22.38 -7.22
CA ASP A 258 3.91 22.66 -8.08
C ASP A 258 2.93 21.49 -8.02
N PHE A 259 1.75 21.72 -7.44
CA PHE A 259 0.69 20.72 -7.41
C PHE A 259 -0.11 20.78 -8.72
N ILE A 260 0.03 19.75 -9.55
CA ILE A 260 -0.83 19.56 -10.72
C ILE A 260 -2.13 18.92 -10.22
N LYS A 261 -3.12 19.75 -9.87
CA LYS A 261 -4.44 19.27 -9.44
C LYS A 261 -5.15 18.64 -10.64
N SER A 262 -5.22 17.31 -10.67
CA SER A 262 -6.07 16.57 -11.60
C SER A 262 -7.25 15.99 -10.83
N CYS A 263 -8.46 16.17 -11.36
CA CYS A 263 -9.67 15.54 -10.81
C CYS A 263 -9.71 14.02 -11.05
N ARG A 264 -8.70 13.48 -11.73
CA ARG A 264 -8.64 12.11 -12.24
C ARG A 264 -7.56 11.31 -11.50
N PRO A 265 -7.74 10.00 -11.32
CA PRO A 265 -6.72 9.14 -10.73
C PRO A 265 -5.38 9.26 -11.46
N GLN A 266 -4.27 9.16 -10.72
CA GLN A 266 -2.96 9.04 -11.35
C GLN A 266 -2.83 7.68 -12.04
N LEU A 267 -2.16 7.65 -13.20
CA LEU A 267 -1.94 6.44 -13.98
C LEU A 267 -1.40 5.27 -13.16
N SER A 268 -0.46 5.51 -12.23
CA SER A 268 0.19 4.49 -11.39
C SER A 268 -0.73 3.80 -10.39
N GLU A 269 -1.83 4.45 -10.00
CA GLU A 269 -2.76 3.95 -8.98
C GLU A 269 -4.12 3.54 -9.57
N ALA A 270 -4.34 3.84 -10.85
CA ALA A 270 -5.62 3.67 -11.49
C ALA A 270 -5.97 2.20 -11.70
N LYS A 271 -7.16 1.80 -11.23
CA LYS A 271 -7.71 0.46 -11.48
C LYS A 271 -8.22 0.34 -12.91
N THR A 272 -8.69 1.44 -13.49
CA THR A 272 -9.20 1.54 -14.85
C THR A 272 -8.41 2.60 -15.58
N ILE A 273 -7.96 2.29 -16.79
CA ILE A 273 -7.21 3.20 -17.64
C ILE A 273 -7.88 3.28 -19.01
N ILE A 274 -8.11 4.50 -19.47
CA ILE A 274 -8.59 4.79 -20.81
C ILE A 274 -7.44 5.42 -21.58
N CYS A 275 -6.98 4.73 -22.62
CA CYS A 275 -5.82 5.15 -23.37
C CYS A 275 -6.18 5.53 -24.80
N GLY A 276 -5.75 6.73 -25.18
CA GLY A 276 -5.94 7.28 -26.52
C GLY A 276 -4.76 7.05 -27.46
N GLY A 277 -5.07 6.59 -28.67
CA GLY A 277 -4.12 6.43 -29.77
C GLY A 277 -4.14 7.58 -30.78
N LYS A 278 -3.33 7.45 -31.84
CA LYS A 278 -3.35 8.38 -32.99
C LYS A 278 -4.72 8.46 -33.67
N GLY A 279 -5.56 7.42 -33.56
CA GLY A 279 -6.90 7.40 -34.14
C GLY A 279 -7.82 8.52 -33.65
N ILE A 280 -7.52 9.15 -32.50
CA ILE A 280 -8.30 10.28 -31.96
C ILE A 280 -8.11 11.57 -32.77
N ALA A 281 -7.03 11.63 -33.57
CA ALA A 281 -6.72 12.66 -34.56
C ALA A 281 -6.50 14.11 -34.05
N SER A 282 -7.00 14.50 -32.87
CA SER A 282 -6.78 15.85 -32.33
C SER A 282 -6.79 15.90 -30.80
N LYS A 283 -6.18 16.95 -30.24
CA LYS A 283 -6.22 17.25 -28.80
C LYS A 283 -7.63 17.57 -28.30
N LYS A 284 -8.46 18.21 -29.12
CA LYS A 284 -9.86 18.53 -28.79
C LYS A 284 -10.69 17.25 -28.64
N ASN A 285 -10.48 16.29 -29.52
CA ASN A 285 -11.16 14.99 -29.46
C ASN A 285 -10.73 14.14 -28.26
N PHE A 286 -9.59 14.45 -27.66
CA PHE A 286 -9.15 13.83 -26.41
C PHE A 286 -10.09 14.19 -25.23
N GLU A 287 -10.89 15.25 -25.34
CA GLU A 287 -11.92 15.60 -24.35
C GLU A 287 -12.99 14.51 -24.20
N LEU A 288 -13.32 13.80 -25.27
CA LEU A 288 -14.24 12.66 -25.21
C LEU A 288 -13.71 11.53 -24.31
N LEU A 289 -12.38 11.38 -24.23
CA LEU A 289 -11.77 10.43 -23.31
C LEU A 289 -11.84 10.90 -21.87
N TYR A 290 -11.72 12.20 -21.64
CA TYR A 290 -11.87 12.79 -20.31
C TYR A 290 -13.29 12.58 -19.78
N ASP A 291 -14.31 12.80 -20.61
CA ASP A 291 -15.71 12.57 -20.22
C ASP A 291 -15.99 11.10 -19.86
N LEU A 292 -15.49 10.18 -20.69
CA LEU A 292 -15.60 8.75 -20.42
C LEU A 292 -14.85 8.36 -19.14
N ALA A 293 -13.67 8.94 -18.92
CA ALA A 293 -12.85 8.66 -17.74
C ALA A 293 -13.48 9.18 -16.46
N ASP A 294 -14.11 10.35 -16.51
CA ASP A 294 -14.80 10.94 -15.36
C ASP A 294 -15.99 10.06 -14.94
N LYS A 295 -16.71 9.46 -15.89
CA LYS A 295 -17.78 8.49 -15.60
C LYS A 295 -17.29 7.17 -15.02
N MET A 296 -16.11 6.70 -15.45
CA MET A 296 -15.56 5.42 -15.00
C MET A 296 -14.62 5.56 -13.79
N ASN A 297 -14.42 6.77 -13.28
CA ASN A 297 -13.37 7.11 -12.33
C ASN A 297 -12.01 6.50 -12.75
N ALA A 298 -11.66 6.72 -14.02
CA ALA A 298 -10.50 6.14 -14.68
C ALA A 298 -9.39 7.17 -14.89
N ALA A 299 -8.15 6.70 -14.98
CA ALA A 299 -7.06 7.54 -15.45
C ALA A 299 -7.06 7.59 -16.98
N VAL A 300 -6.61 8.73 -17.53
CA VAL A 300 -6.42 8.90 -18.98
C VAL A 300 -4.95 8.78 -19.33
N GLY A 301 -4.67 7.97 -20.34
CA GLY A 301 -3.34 7.76 -20.92
C GLY A 301 -3.29 8.06 -22.40
N GLY A 302 -2.08 8.18 -22.92
CA GLY A 302 -1.79 8.32 -24.34
C GLY A 302 -0.75 7.31 -24.80
N SER A 303 -0.98 6.72 -25.98
CA SER A 303 0.04 5.95 -26.69
C SER A 303 1.21 6.86 -27.12
N LYS A 304 2.33 6.25 -27.51
CA LYS A 304 3.49 7.00 -28.04
C LYS A 304 3.08 7.91 -29.20
N SER A 305 2.29 7.35 -30.12
CA SER A 305 1.83 8.05 -31.32
C SER A 305 0.94 9.26 -31.01
N ALA A 306 0.15 9.21 -29.93
CA ALA A 306 -0.69 10.33 -29.50
C ALA A 306 0.12 11.45 -28.86
N VAL A 307 1.19 11.11 -28.12
CA VAL A 307 2.09 12.09 -27.51
C VAL A 307 2.97 12.76 -28.55
N GLU A 308 3.51 12.00 -29.50
CA GLU A 308 4.32 12.54 -30.61
C GLU A 308 3.49 13.45 -31.52
N ALA A 309 2.20 13.15 -31.71
CA ALA A 309 1.27 14.02 -32.46
C ALA A 309 0.77 15.23 -31.65
N GLY A 310 1.17 15.38 -30.38
CA GLY A 310 0.76 16.50 -29.52
C GLY A 310 -0.68 16.42 -28.99
N PHE A 311 -1.33 15.26 -29.08
CA PHE A 311 -2.70 15.07 -28.59
C PHE A 311 -2.75 14.84 -27.08
N ALA A 312 -1.72 14.18 -26.53
CA ALA A 312 -1.58 13.88 -25.11
C ALA A 312 -0.28 14.48 -24.55
N SER A 313 -0.29 14.85 -23.26
CA SER A 313 0.93 15.33 -22.59
C SER A 313 1.92 14.19 -22.34
N LYS A 314 3.21 14.52 -22.21
CA LYS A 314 4.26 13.54 -21.90
C LYS A 314 3.98 12.76 -20.61
N ASP A 315 3.30 13.36 -19.64
CA ASP A 315 2.96 12.72 -18.36
C ASP A 315 1.89 11.63 -18.48
N MET A 316 1.09 11.67 -19.55
CA MET A 316 0.06 10.69 -19.88
C MET A 316 0.61 9.51 -20.69
N TYR A 317 1.90 9.54 -21.07
CA TYR A 317 2.50 8.51 -21.90
C TYR A 317 2.54 7.14 -21.19
N ILE A 318 1.94 6.13 -21.80
CA ILE A 318 1.99 4.73 -21.35
C ILE A 318 2.95 3.95 -22.25
N ALA A 319 4.00 3.37 -21.67
CA ALA A 319 5.04 2.67 -22.42
C ALA A 319 5.83 1.64 -21.59
N ARG A 320 6.52 0.74 -22.29
CA ARG A 320 7.47 -0.24 -21.72
C ARG A 320 8.54 0.38 -20.80
N ASN A 321 9.05 1.58 -21.13
CA ASN A 321 10.09 2.28 -20.34
C ASN A 321 9.54 3.48 -19.53
N GLY A 322 8.21 3.62 -19.43
CA GLY A 322 7.56 4.70 -18.71
C GLY A 322 6.99 4.23 -17.38
N LYS A 323 5.71 4.55 -17.13
CA LYS A 323 4.94 4.04 -15.99
C LYS A 323 4.50 2.61 -16.31
N VAL A 324 5.03 1.61 -15.60
CA VAL A 324 4.53 0.23 -15.68
C VAL A 324 3.21 0.16 -14.92
N LEU A 325 2.12 -0.17 -15.60
CA LEU A 325 0.77 -0.16 -15.04
C LEU A 325 0.19 -1.58 -15.10
N SER A 326 -0.42 -2.03 -14.01
CA SER A 326 -1.17 -3.29 -13.94
C SER A 326 -2.62 -2.97 -13.53
N PRO A 327 -3.40 -2.33 -14.43
CA PRO A 327 -4.79 -2.01 -14.15
C PRO A 327 -5.66 -3.27 -14.21
N ASN A 328 -6.80 -3.22 -13.54
CA ASN A 328 -7.83 -4.24 -13.67
C ASN A 328 -8.49 -4.18 -15.06
N LEU A 329 -8.66 -2.97 -15.60
CA LEU A 329 -9.29 -2.73 -16.90
C LEU A 329 -8.50 -1.69 -17.70
N TYR A 330 -8.14 -2.06 -18.92
CA TYR A 330 -7.52 -1.17 -19.90
C TYR A 330 -8.41 -1.03 -21.14
N ILE A 331 -8.74 0.20 -21.53
CA ILE A 331 -9.54 0.49 -22.72
C ILE A 331 -8.65 1.21 -23.74
N ALA A 332 -8.29 0.52 -24.81
CA ALA A 332 -7.50 1.02 -25.93
C ALA A 332 -8.42 1.64 -27.00
N ILE A 333 -8.34 2.96 -27.20
CA ILE A 333 -9.19 3.69 -28.14
C ILE A 333 -8.34 4.27 -29.27
N GLY A 334 -8.55 3.78 -30.49
CA GLY A 334 -7.83 4.26 -31.67
C GLY A 334 -6.32 3.97 -31.64
N ILE A 335 -5.92 2.88 -30.98
CA ILE A 335 -4.53 2.39 -30.88
C ILE A 335 -4.36 1.25 -31.89
N SER A 336 -3.33 1.33 -32.75
CA SER A 336 -3.04 0.26 -33.73
C SER A 336 -2.53 -1.01 -33.06
N GLY A 337 -1.79 -0.88 -31.97
CA GLY A 337 -1.21 -2.02 -31.23
C GLY A 337 0.17 -2.40 -31.76
N ASN A 338 1.05 -1.43 -32.00
CA ASN A 338 2.44 -1.74 -32.29
C ASN A 338 3.06 -2.50 -31.10
N GLU A 339 4.10 -3.31 -31.32
CA GLU A 339 4.71 -4.16 -30.27
C GLU A 339 5.03 -3.40 -28.97
N ARG A 340 5.40 -2.12 -29.09
CA ARG A 340 5.68 -1.22 -27.96
C ARG A 340 4.45 -0.86 -27.14
N ASP A 341 3.31 -0.64 -27.79
CA ASP A 341 2.03 -0.36 -27.11
C ASP A 341 1.53 -1.64 -26.44
N ILE A 342 1.59 -2.78 -27.14
CA ILE A 342 1.20 -4.10 -26.61
C ILE A 342 2.03 -4.48 -25.38
N ALA A 343 3.34 -4.19 -25.38
CA ALA A 343 4.19 -4.48 -24.23
C ALA A 343 3.73 -3.79 -22.94
N ALA A 344 3.04 -2.64 -23.03
CA ALA A 344 2.48 -1.95 -21.88
C ALA A 344 1.17 -2.57 -21.38
N LEU A 345 0.53 -3.43 -22.17
CA LEU A 345 -0.77 -4.04 -21.87
C LEU A 345 -0.65 -5.41 -21.19
N LYS A 346 0.52 -6.07 -21.29
CA LYS A 346 0.74 -7.44 -20.80
C LYS A 346 0.36 -7.68 -19.34
N GLU A 347 0.45 -6.65 -18.50
CA GLU A 347 0.16 -6.74 -17.06
C GLU A 347 -1.29 -6.33 -16.70
N SER A 348 -2.12 -6.00 -17.70
CA SER A 348 -3.53 -5.64 -17.50
C SER A 348 -4.38 -6.90 -17.38
N LYS A 349 -5.34 -6.91 -16.45
CA LYS A 349 -6.20 -8.08 -16.23
C LYS A 349 -7.27 -8.25 -17.32
N THR A 350 -7.79 -7.14 -17.84
CA THR A 350 -8.79 -7.14 -18.92
C THR A 350 -8.51 -5.98 -19.89
N ILE A 351 -8.50 -6.28 -21.18
CA ILE A 351 -8.17 -5.37 -22.27
C ILE A 351 -9.38 -5.27 -23.22
N ILE A 352 -9.88 -4.06 -23.41
CA ILE A 352 -10.91 -3.73 -24.39
C ILE A 352 -10.28 -2.87 -25.49
N ALA A 353 -10.47 -3.21 -26.75
CA ALA A 353 -9.99 -2.43 -27.89
C ALA A 353 -11.15 -1.90 -28.73
N ILE A 354 -11.10 -0.60 -29.06
CA ILE A 354 -12.02 0.07 -29.97
C ILE A 354 -11.19 0.66 -31.11
N ASN A 355 -11.39 0.16 -32.32
CA ASN A 355 -10.67 0.64 -33.50
C ASN A 355 -11.56 0.57 -34.74
N LYS A 356 -11.35 1.50 -35.69
CA LYS A 356 -12.04 1.50 -36.97
C LYS A 356 -11.52 0.39 -37.90
N ASP A 357 -10.23 0.09 -37.82
CA ASP A 357 -9.59 -0.94 -38.64
C ASP A 357 -9.74 -2.33 -37.99
N PRO A 358 -10.50 -3.27 -38.58
CA PRO A 358 -10.68 -4.63 -38.04
C PRO A 358 -9.39 -5.45 -38.00
N HIS A 359 -8.37 -5.08 -38.79
CA HIS A 359 -7.10 -5.79 -38.87
C HIS A 359 -6.02 -5.21 -37.94
N ALA A 360 -6.38 -4.24 -37.09
CA ALA A 360 -5.45 -3.62 -36.16
C ALA A 360 -4.80 -4.68 -35.23
N PRO A 361 -3.46 -4.71 -35.12
CA PRO A 361 -2.74 -5.65 -34.25
C PRO A 361 -3.19 -5.70 -32.78
N ILE A 362 -3.76 -4.60 -32.27
CA ILE A 362 -4.30 -4.53 -30.90
C ILE A 362 -5.34 -5.62 -30.61
N PHE A 363 -6.13 -6.04 -31.61
CA PHE A 363 -7.16 -7.07 -31.44
C PHE A 363 -6.59 -8.46 -31.16
N LYS A 364 -5.30 -8.70 -31.45
CA LYS A 364 -4.64 -9.98 -31.12
C LYS A 364 -4.44 -10.17 -29.62
N VAL A 365 -4.47 -9.09 -28.84
CA VAL A 365 -4.18 -9.10 -27.39
C VAL A 365 -5.40 -8.65 -26.57
N ALA A 366 -6.41 -8.06 -27.21
CA ALA A 366 -7.62 -7.61 -26.52
C ALA A 366 -8.53 -8.80 -26.15
N ASP A 367 -9.08 -8.78 -24.94
CA ASP A 367 -10.11 -9.73 -24.51
C ASP A 367 -11.45 -9.43 -25.18
N TYR A 368 -11.73 -8.14 -25.42
CA TYR A 368 -12.93 -7.67 -26.11
C TYR A 368 -12.55 -6.66 -27.19
N GLY A 369 -13.04 -6.87 -28.41
CA GLY A 369 -12.82 -5.96 -29.53
C GLY A 369 -14.14 -5.39 -30.07
N LEU A 370 -14.17 -4.09 -30.32
CA LEU A 370 -15.26 -3.42 -31.02
C LEU A 370 -14.72 -2.69 -32.25
N VAL A 371 -15.21 -3.10 -33.41
CA VAL A 371 -14.84 -2.49 -34.69
C VAL A 371 -15.87 -1.41 -35.05
N GLY A 372 -15.41 -0.18 -35.25
CA GLY A 372 -16.26 0.92 -35.71
C GLY A 372 -15.70 2.30 -35.42
N ASP A 373 -16.50 3.32 -35.70
CA ASP A 373 -16.08 4.71 -35.48
C ASP A 373 -16.08 5.07 -33.99
N LEU A 374 -14.91 5.48 -33.49
CA LEU A 374 -14.72 5.92 -32.12
C LEU A 374 -15.62 7.11 -31.74
N PHE A 375 -15.91 8.02 -32.68
CA PHE A 375 -16.73 9.20 -32.42
C PHE A 375 -18.21 8.89 -32.24
N GLU A 376 -18.68 7.75 -32.73
CA GLU A 376 -20.04 7.28 -32.47
C GLU A 376 -20.11 6.36 -31.26
N ILE A 377 -19.11 5.48 -31.12
CA ILE A 377 -19.08 4.45 -30.09
C ILE A 377 -18.91 5.06 -28.70
N ILE A 378 -18.00 6.02 -28.54
CA ILE A 378 -17.69 6.60 -27.22
C ILE A 378 -18.92 7.31 -26.63
N PRO A 379 -19.63 8.21 -27.36
CA PRO A 379 -20.86 8.81 -26.83
C PRO A 379 -21.95 7.79 -26.50
N LYS A 380 -22.14 6.76 -27.34
CA LYS A 380 -23.09 5.66 -27.08
C LYS A 380 -22.72 4.85 -25.83
N LEU A 381 -21.42 4.69 -25.56
CA LEU A 381 -20.93 4.03 -24.34
C LEU A 381 -21.20 4.91 -23.10
N ILE A 382 -20.91 6.21 -23.19
CA ILE A 382 -21.16 7.17 -22.11
C ILE A 382 -22.66 7.20 -21.74
N SER A 383 -23.56 7.26 -22.72
CA SER A 383 -25.01 7.27 -22.47
C SER A 383 -25.51 5.98 -21.80
N LYS A 384 -25.01 4.82 -22.23
CA LYS A 384 -25.33 3.54 -21.59
C LYS A 384 -24.82 3.46 -20.15
N LEU A 385 -23.63 3.98 -19.87
CA LEU A 385 -23.10 4.03 -18.49
C LEU A 385 -23.99 4.89 -17.57
N GLN A 386 -24.52 6.01 -18.07
CA GLN A 386 -25.46 6.86 -17.31
C GLN A 386 -26.77 6.15 -16.98
N SER A 387 -27.35 5.39 -17.92
CA SER A 387 -28.60 4.64 -17.67
C SER A 387 -28.47 3.55 -16.60
N LYS A 388 -27.26 2.99 -16.41
CA LYS A 388 -26.96 1.95 -15.43
C LYS A 388 -26.73 2.50 -14.01
N GLU A 389 -26.29 3.74 -13.87
CA GLU A 389 -26.18 4.40 -12.56
C GLU A 389 -27.56 4.75 -11.99
N ASN A 390 -28.55 5.01 -12.85
CA ASN A 390 -29.92 5.36 -12.47
C ASN A 390 -30.87 4.16 -12.29
N THR A 391 -30.40 2.93 -12.54
CA THR A 391 -31.18 1.72 -12.23
C THR A 391 -30.83 1.26 -10.82
N PRO A 392 -31.81 1.13 -9.89
CA PRO A 392 -31.52 0.62 -8.56
C PRO A 392 -30.90 -0.77 -8.68
N LYS A 393 -29.73 -0.96 -8.03
CA LYS A 393 -29.09 -2.27 -7.94
C LYS A 393 -30.06 -3.22 -7.23
N THR A 394 -30.67 -4.13 -7.98
CA THR A 394 -31.49 -5.23 -7.44
C THR A 394 -30.66 -6.27 -6.73
#